data_AF-A0A484LSV9-F1
#
_entry.id   AF-A0A484LSV9-F1
#
_cell.length_a   1.000
_cell.length_b   1.000
_cell.length_c   1.000
_cell.angle_alpha   90.00
_cell.angle_beta   90.00
_cell.angle_gamma   90.00
#
_symmetry.space_group_name_H-M   'P 1'
#
loop_
_entity.id
_entity.type
_entity.pdbx_description
1 polymer ?
#
loop_
_entity_poly.entity_id
_entity_poly.type
_entity_poly.pdbx_seq_one_letter_code
_entity_poly.pdbx_strand_id
1 'polypeptide(L)'
;MEVALGAQDAMEWSYRGEGAANLVLFYCGRSPQFVGKVLRIQKDRANGSENRTGHSSLTIPERHLWKDVKELVCILVSKEFLEAVEKNALQVRPPWRIDAAKVNLLSDSAILMSDHSTFPHGYNYLAFFRFPWTQPKCGFLPQSEFIKGSNAVKRRISRFKMHQALKVDQGKISYISGYDPLDMFSESKDRLDKAMMDLFMTPQNNFRVFLNGSLKFGGLGGVAEATNAKDSQEFEDGLFNSYYCKGFGYYDKLQTSKRWE
;
A
#
# COMPACT_ATOMS: atom_id res chain seq x y z
N MET A 1 -5.71 9.20 -29.89
CA MET A 1 -6.95 8.51 -29.52
C MET A 1 -7.03 8.50 -28.02
N GLU A 2 -8.14 8.95 -27.46
CA GLU A 2 -8.41 8.85 -26.03
C GLU A 2 -8.57 7.36 -25.70
N VAL A 3 -7.75 6.83 -24.80
CA VAL A 3 -7.74 5.41 -24.46
C VAL A 3 -8.91 5.15 -23.51
N ALA A 4 -9.84 4.29 -23.94
CA ALA A 4 -11.01 3.88 -23.17
C ALA A 4 -10.99 2.38 -22.92
N LEU A 5 -11.21 1.95 -21.67
CA LEU A 5 -11.29 0.53 -21.29
C LEU A 5 -12.74 0.06 -21.28
N GLY A 6 -13.03 -1.03 -21.99
CA GLY A 6 -14.33 -1.71 -22.03
C GLY A 6 -14.29 -3.08 -21.32
N ALA A 7 -15.44 -3.75 -21.26
CA ALA A 7 -15.62 -5.01 -20.51
C ALA A 7 -14.55 -6.08 -20.79
N GLN A 8 -14.15 -6.23 -22.06
CA GLN A 8 -13.15 -7.22 -22.49
C GLN A 8 -11.76 -6.98 -21.88
N ASP A 9 -11.43 -5.72 -21.60
CA ASP A 9 -10.12 -5.35 -21.07
C ASP A 9 -9.97 -5.75 -19.61
N ALA A 10 -11.09 -5.96 -18.88
CA ALA A 10 -11.08 -6.28 -17.44
C ALA A 10 -10.32 -7.56 -17.10
N MET A 11 -10.18 -8.51 -18.04
CA MET A 11 -9.40 -9.73 -17.85
C MET A 11 -7.89 -9.50 -17.82
N GLU A 12 -7.42 -8.36 -18.34
CA GLU A 12 -6.02 -7.96 -18.34
C GLU A 12 -5.63 -7.14 -17.09
N TRP A 13 -6.55 -6.94 -16.15
CA TRP A 13 -6.33 -6.21 -14.91
C TRP A 13 -6.58 -7.09 -13.70
N SER A 14 -5.57 -7.26 -12.86
CA SER A 14 -5.62 -8.12 -11.68
C SER A 14 -5.49 -7.31 -10.39
N TYR A 15 -6.13 -7.77 -9.32
CA TYR A 15 -6.12 -7.08 -8.03
C TYR A 15 -4.70 -6.94 -7.45
N ARG A 16 -4.30 -5.71 -7.14
CA ARG A 16 -3.01 -5.39 -6.47
C ARG A 16 -3.21 -5.08 -4.98
N GLY A 17 -4.33 -4.49 -4.63
CA GLY A 17 -4.64 -4.07 -3.26
C GLY A 17 -5.67 -2.96 -3.22
N GLU A 18 -6.03 -2.52 -2.01
CA GLU A 18 -6.99 -1.44 -1.84
C GLU A 18 -6.77 -0.63 -0.56
N GLY A 19 -7.26 0.61 -0.61
CA GLY A 19 -7.44 1.47 0.55
C GLY A 19 -8.92 1.60 0.91
N ALA A 20 -9.25 2.57 1.76
CA ALA A 20 -10.65 2.87 2.04
C ALA A 20 -11.39 3.44 0.82
N ALA A 21 -10.74 4.31 0.06
CA ALA A 21 -11.37 5.08 -1.03
C ALA A 21 -11.11 4.53 -2.44
N ASN A 22 -10.12 3.65 -2.63
CA ASN A 22 -9.73 3.22 -3.97
C ASN A 22 -9.35 1.74 -4.00
N LEU A 23 -9.69 1.10 -5.11
CA LEU A 23 -9.19 -0.19 -5.57
C LEU A 23 -7.97 0.06 -6.48
N VAL A 24 -6.96 -0.80 -6.39
CA VAL A 24 -5.78 -0.76 -7.27
C VAL A 24 -5.64 -2.10 -7.98
N LEU A 25 -5.52 -2.03 -9.29
CA LEU A 25 -5.27 -3.17 -10.18
C LEU A 25 -3.92 -3.01 -10.86
N PHE A 26 -3.24 -4.11 -11.15
CA PHE A 26 -2.04 -4.10 -12.00
C PHE A 26 -2.36 -4.72 -13.35
N TYR A 27 -1.69 -4.25 -14.39
CA TYR A 27 -1.85 -4.79 -15.72
C TYR A 27 -1.10 -6.11 -15.88
N CYS A 28 -1.79 -7.14 -16.38
CA CYS A 28 -1.22 -8.46 -16.68
C CYS A 28 -1.39 -8.89 -18.15
N GLY A 29 -1.90 -7.99 -19.00
CA GLY A 29 -2.01 -8.21 -20.46
C GLY A 29 -0.71 -7.94 -21.21
N ARG A 30 -0.82 -7.78 -22.55
CA ARG A 30 0.32 -7.64 -23.47
C ARG A 30 0.41 -6.27 -24.15
N SER A 31 -0.58 -5.40 -23.97
CA SER A 31 -0.61 -4.09 -24.61
C SER A 31 0.52 -3.19 -24.09
N PRO A 32 1.46 -2.76 -24.95
CA PRO A 32 2.65 -2.01 -24.52
C PRO A 32 2.33 -0.73 -23.75
N GLN A 33 1.18 -0.11 -24.02
CA GLN A 33 0.75 1.13 -23.36
C GLN A 33 0.43 0.97 -21.87
N PHE A 34 0.13 -0.27 -21.42
CA PHE A 34 -0.24 -0.57 -20.04
C PHE A 34 0.78 -1.44 -19.30
N VAL A 35 1.79 -1.99 -20.00
CA VAL A 35 2.87 -2.75 -19.36
C VAL A 35 3.56 -1.89 -18.30
N GLY A 36 3.71 -2.44 -17.09
CA GLY A 36 4.30 -1.74 -15.95
C GLY A 36 3.41 -0.63 -15.39
N LYS A 37 2.09 -0.65 -15.65
CA LYS A 37 1.12 0.29 -15.09
C LYS A 37 0.18 -0.38 -14.09
N VAL A 38 -0.35 0.45 -13.19
CA VAL A 38 -1.47 0.13 -12.31
C VAL A 38 -2.63 1.09 -12.58
N LEU A 39 -3.84 0.58 -12.37
CA LEU A 39 -5.08 1.33 -12.49
C LEU A 39 -5.67 1.55 -11.09
N ARG A 40 -5.96 2.80 -10.77
CA ARG A 40 -6.60 3.21 -9.50
C ARG A 40 -8.04 3.63 -9.78
N ILE A 41 -8.97 2.90 -9.18
CA ILE A 41 -10.42 3.05 -9.37
C ILE A 41 -11.05 3.47 -8.04
N GLN A 42 -11.93 4.48 -8.07
CA GLN A 42 -12.62 4.95 -6.87
C GLN A 42 -13.67 3.94 -6.38
N LYS A 43 -13.91 3.97 -5.06
CA LYS A 43 -14.94 3.16 -4.41
C LYS A 43 -15.94 4.03 -3.68
N ASP A 44 -17.19 3.59 -3.69
CA ASP A 44 -18.28 4.18 -2.92
C ASP A 44 -18.50 3.40 -1.63
N ARG A 45 -18.67 4.15 -0.54
CA ARG A 45 -18.95 3.55 0.77
C ARG A 45 -20.39 3.07 0.83
N ALA A 46 -20.61 1.89 1.40
CA ALA A 46 -21.94 1.29 1.49
C ALA A 46 -22.99 2.17 2.21
N ASN A 47 -22.55 3.01 3.16
CA ASN A 47 -23.44 3.82 4.02
C ASN A 47 -23.27 5.34 3.85
N GLY A 48 -22.67 5.82 2.75
CA GLY A 48 -22.50 7.25 2.48
C GLY A 48 -23.56 7.76 1.52
N SER A 49 -24.58 8.47 2.01
CA SER A 49 -25.58 9.17 1.19
C SER A 49 -24.97 10.41 0.54
N GLU A 50 -24.06 10.24 -0.41
CA GLU A 50 -23.72 11.32 -1.33
C GLU A 50 -23.59 10.72 -2.73
N ASN A 51 -24.68 10.82 -3.49
CA ASN A 51 -24.66 10.75 -4.94
C ASN A 51 -23.76 11.88 -5.46
N ARG A 52 -22.46 11.64 -5.51
CA ARG A 52 -21.51 12.59 -6.08
C ARG A 52 -21.30 12.25 -7.54
N THR A 53 -22.27 12.62 -8.36
CA THR A 53 -22.15 12.56 -9.82
C THR A 53 -21.01 13.48 -10.28
N GLY A 54 -20.08 12.95 -11.07
CA GLY A 54 -19.07 13.76 -11.78
C GLY A 54 -17.85 14.20 -10.97
N HIS A 55 -17.46 13.50 -9.90
CA HIS A 55 -16.16 13.79 -9.30
C HIS A 55 -15.02 13.28 -10.16
N SER A 56 -14.08 14.17 -10.42
CA SER A 56 -12.84 13.78 -11.07
C SER A 56 -12.12 12.71 -10.28
N SER A 57 -11.43 11.82 -10.99
CA SER A 57 -10.69 10.70 -10.44
C SER A 57 -9.70 11.08 -9.32
N LEU A 58 -9.25 12.35 -9.26
CA LEU A 58 -8.49 12.96 -8.17
C LEU A 58 -9.34 13.93 -7.32
N THR A 59 -9.18 13.88 -6.01
CA THR A 59 -9.67 14.94 -5.11
C THR A 59 -8.90 16.25 -5.29
N ILE A 60 -9.44 17.40 -4.83
CA ILE A 60 -8.75 18.71 -4.94
C ILE A 60 -7.34 18.68 -4.31
N PRO A 61 -7.13 18.15 -3.09
CA PRO A 61 -5.79 18.07 -2.51
C PRO A 61 -4.85 17.17 -3.32
N GLU A 62 -5.38 16.07 -3.85
CA GLU A 62 -4.61 15.16 -4.70
C GLU A 62 -4.17 15.87 -5.99
N ARG A 63 -5.04 16.63 -6.64
CA ARG A 63 -4.65 17.42 -7.83
C ARG A 63 -3.48 18.35 -7.53
N HIS A 64 -3.44 18.96 -6.35
CA HIS A 64 -2.34 19.85 -5.98
C HIS A 64 -1.04 19.09 -5.66
N LEU A 65 -1.15 17.97 -4.94
CA LEU A 65 0.01 17.16 -4.55
C LEU A 65 0.65 16.46 -5.77
N TRP A 66 -0.18 16.04 -6.71
CA TRP A 66 0.23 15.23 -7.86
C TRP A 66 0.40 16.02 -9.15
N LYS A 67 0.25 17.36 -9.11
CA LYS A 67 0.30 18.24 -10.29
C LYS A 67 1.55 18.04 -11.15
N ASP A 68 2.68 17.72 -10.53
CA ASP A 68 3.99 17.61 -11.18
C ASP A 68 4.34 16.17 -11.59
N VAL A 69 3.50 15.19 -11.26
CA VAL A 69 3.73 13.77 -11.57
C VAL A 69 3.14 13.46 -12.94
N LYS A 70 3.96 13.67 -13.98
CA LYS A 70 3.60 13.53 -15.40
C LYS A 70 3.07 12.14 -15.81
N GLU A 71 3.33 11.12 -15.01
CA GLU A 71 2.94 9.73 -15.29
C GLU A 71 1.52 9.39 -14.81
N LEU A 72 0.84 10.30 -14.11
CA LEU A 72 -0.57 10.15 -13.71
C LEU A 72 -1.47 10.59 -14.86
N VAL A 73 -2.14 9.61 -15.46
CA VAL A 73 -3.03 9.83 -16.61
C VAL A 73 -4.44 9.43 -16.23
N CYS A 74 -5.40 10.32 -16.50
CA CYS A 74 -6.82 9.97 -16.42
C CYS A 74 -7.22 9.25 -17.71
N ILE A 75 -7.79 8.05 -17.60
CA ILE A 75 -8.28 7.28 -18.74
C ILE A 75 -9.78 7.04 -18.59
N LEU A 76 -10.48 6.92 -19.72
CA LEU A 76 -11.90 6.62 -19.73
C LEU A 76 -12.13 5.13 -19.43
N VAL A 77 -13.20 4.83 -18.69
CA VAL A 77 -13.62 3.47 -18.37
C VAL A 77 -15.12 3.34 -18.58
N SER A 78 -15.55 2.22 -19.17
CA SER A 78 -16.98 1.94 -19.33
C SER A 78 -17.57 1.40 -18.03
N LYS A 79 -18.89 1.52 -17.87
CA LYS A 79 -19.60 0.93 -16.74
C LYS A 79 -19.41 -0.59 -16.69
N GLU A 80 -19.46 -1.24 -17.84
CA GLU A 80 -19.31 -2.69 -17.99
C GLU A 80 -17.89 -3.16 -17.61
N PHE A 81 -16.87 -2.35 -17.89
CA PHE A 81 -15.51 -2.58 -17.37
C PHE A 81 -15.49 -2.58 -15.84
N LEU A 82 -16.12 -1.58 -15.21
CA LEU A 82 -16.16 -1.46 -13.76
C LEU A 82 -16.94 -2.59 -13.09
N GLU A 83 -18.06 -3.02 -13.68
CA GLU A 83 -18.83 -4.19 -13.25
C GLU A 83 -18.00 -5.48 -13.30
N ALA A 84 -17.28 -5.69 -14.41
CA ALA A 84 -16.40 -6.84 -14.57
C ALA A 84 -15.24 -6.82 -13.56
N VAL A 85 -14.64 -5.65 -13.31
CA VAL A 85 -13.59 -5.47 -12.30
C VAL A 85 -14.09 -5.78 -10.90
N GLU A 86 -15.24 -5.25 -10.48
CA GLU A 86 -15.82 -5.51 -9.15
C GLU A 86 -16.01 -7.01 -8.97
N LYS A 87 -16.64 -7.68 -9.94
CA LYS A 87 -16.88 -9.13 -9.94
C LYS A 87 -15.58 -9.93 -9.82
N ASN A 88 -14.57 -9.60 -10.62
CA ASN A 88 -13.27 -10.27 -10.61
C ASN A 88 -12.54 -10.07 -9.26
N ALA A 89 -12.72 -8.92 -8.61
CA ALA A 89 -12.08 -8.61 -7.35
C ALA A 89 -12.76 -9.26 -6.13
N LEU A 90 -14.04 -9.65 -6.20
CA LEU A 90 -14.78 -10.21 -5.06
C LEU A 90 -14.09 -11.40 -4.38
N GLN A 91 -13.41 -12.26 -5.15
CA GLN A 91 -12.79 -13.47 -4.61
C GLN A 91 -11.45 -13.21 -3.89
N VAL A 92 -10.83 -12.06 -4.13
CA VAL A 92 -9.48 -11.73 -3.65
C VAL A 92 -9.44 -10.58 -2.66
N ARG A 93 -10.53 -9.79 -2.58
CA ARG A 93 -10.68 -8.72 -1.61
C ARG A 93 -11.01 -9.29 -0.23
N PRO A 94 -10.45 -8.73 0.87
CA PRO A 94 -10.83 -9.15 2.22
C PRO A 94 -12.34 -8.94 2.46
N PRO A 95 -13.06 -9.85 3.14
CA PRO A 95 -14.51 -9.75 3.31
C PRO A 95 -14.99 -8.40 3.86
N TRP A 96 -14.35 -7.91 4.93
CA TRP A 96 -14.70 -6.60 5.52
C TRP A 96 -14.47 -5.40 4.58
N ARG A 97 -13.66 -5.55 3.53
CA ARG A 97 -13.47 -4.52 2.50
C ARG A 97 -14.62 -4.50 1.50
N ILE A 98 -15.14 -5.68 1.16
CA ILE A 98 -16.30 -5.86 0.29
C ILE A 98 -17.53 -5.25 0.97
N ASP A 99 -17.71 -5.52 2.27
CA ASP A 99 -18.83 -4.99 3.05
C ASP A 99 -18.77 -3.46 3.20
N ALA A 100 -17.56 -2.90 3.34
CA ALA A 100 -17.38 -1.48 3.61
C ALA A 100 -17.57 -0.58 2.38
N ALA A 101 -17.17 -1.04 1.19
CA ALA A 101 -17.20 -0.22 -0.02
C ALA A 101 -17.13 -1.07 -1.31
N LYS A 102 -17.81 -0.60 -2.36
CA LYS A 102 -17.83 -1.21 -3.70
C LYS A 102 -17.18 -0.28 -4.72
N VAL A 103 -16.72 -0.80 -5.86
CA VAL A 103 -16.32 0.06 -6.99
C VAL A 103 -17.45 1.02 -7.35
N ASN A 104 -17.10 2.29 -7.59
CA ASN A 104 -18.05 3.30 -8.04
C ASN A 104 -18.37 3.08 -9.52
N LEU A 105 -19.54 2.51 -9.81
CA LEU A 105 -19.99 2.19 -11.18
C LEU A 105 -20.48 3.42 -11.97
N LEU A 106 -20.60 4.58 -11.33
CA LEU A 106 -20.98 5.85 -11.97
C LEU A 106 -19.76 6.65 -12.45
N SER A 107 -18.55 6.23 -12.09
CA SER A 107 -17.32 6.85 -12.59
C SER A 107 -17.12 6.51 -14.06
N ASP A 108 -16.82 7.52 -14.88
CA ASP A 108 -16.47 7.38 -16.30
C ASP A 108 -14.95 7.34 -16.52
N SER A 109 -14.18 7.48 -15.45
CA SER A 109 -12.74 7.59 -15.50
C SER A 109 -12.02 6.88 -14.35
N ALA A 110 -10.76 6.53 -14.61
CA ALA A 110 -9.83 5.95 -13.66
C ALA A 110 -8.43 6.57 -13.82
N ILE A 111 -7.56 6.39 -12.83
CA ILE A 111 -6.18 6.89 -12.88
C ILE A 111 -5.24 5.76 -13.25
N LEU A 112 -4.56 5.91 -14.37
CA LEU A 112 -3.43 5.10 -14.79
C LEU A 112 -2.14 5.72 -14.25
N MET A 113 -1.27 4.91 -13.67
CA MET A 113 0.03 5.34 -13.17
C MET A 113 1.07 4.22 -13.27
N SER A 114 2.34 4.55 -13.16
CA SER A 114 3.40 3.54 -13.15
C SER A 114 3.29 2.60 -11.94
N ASP A 115 3.50 1.31 -12.18
CA ASP A 115 3.57 0.32 -11.13
C ASP A 115 4.95 0.41 -10.45
N HIS A 116 5.01 1.17 -9.36
CA HIS A 116 6.23 1.33 -8.58
C HIS A 116 6.69 0.05 -7.88
N SER A 117 5.94 -1.06 -7.94
CA SER A 117 6.42 -2.37 -7.47
C SER A 117 7.23 -3.15 -8.52
N THR A 118 7.41 -2.55 -9.71
CA THR A 118 8.16 -3.11 -10.84
C THR A 118 9.14 -2.09 -11.41
N PHE A 119 10.32 -2.53 -11.86
CA PHE A 119 11.27 -1.66 -12.56
C PHE A 119 11.21 -1.92 -14.06
N PRO A 120 10.98 -0.89 -14.90
CA PRO A 120 10.77 -1.08 -16.34
C PRO A 120 12.01 -1.48 -17.15
N HIS A 121 13.21 -1.57 -16.56
CA HIS A 121 14.44 -1.90 -17.28
C HIS A 121 15.41 -2.75 -16.44
N GLY A 122 15.42 -4.07 -16.64
CA GLY A 122 16.58 -4.95 -16.38
C GLY A 122 17.09 -5.13 -14.94
N TYR A 123 16.74 -4.26 -14.00
CA TYR A 123 17.11 -4.37 -12.59
C TYR A 123 16.16 -5.33 -11.86
N ASN A 124 16.24 -6.63 -12.22
CA ASN A 124 15.49 -7.73 -11.60
C ASN A 124 15.92 -8.04 -10.15
N TYR A 125 16.65 -7.14 -9.50
CA TYR A 125 17.46 -7.41 -8.31
C TYR A 125 17.15 -6.48 -7.14
N LEU A 126 16.13 -5.62 -7.24
CA LEU A 126 15.78 -4.71 -6.16
C LEU A 126 14.45 -5.12 -5.54
N ALA A 127 14.50 -5.58 -4.29
CA ALA A 127 13.32 -5.73 -3.47
C ALA A 127 12.68 -4.35 -3.25
N PHE A 128 11.41 -4.22 -3.61
CA PHE A 128 10.67 -2.98 -3.42
C PHE A 128 10.04 -2.96 -2.03
N PHE A 129 10.60 -2.12 -1.16
CA PHE A 129 9.97 -1.77 0.10
C PHE A 129 8.86 -0.76 -0.18
N ARG A 130 7.63 -1.25 -0.36
CA ARG A 130 6.47 -0.34 -0.41
C ARG A 130 6.13 0.04 1.02
N PHE A 131 6.77 1.09 1.50
CA PHE A 131 6.07 2.00 2.40
C PHE A 131 4.90 2.55 1.59
N PRO A 132 3.64 2.32 1.98
CA PRO A 132 2.57 3.08 1.37
C PRO A 132 2.96 4.55 1.55
N TRP A 133 3.20 5.29 0.45
CA TRP A 133 3.52 6.73 0.48
C TRP A 133 2.49 7.54 1.31
N THR A 134 1.33 6.91 1.59
CA THR A 134 0.26 7.40 2.42
C THR A 134 0.36 7.10 3.93
N GLN A 135 1.30 6.29 4.46
CA GLN A 135 1.22 5.87 5.88
C GLN A 135 2.53 5.66 6.69
N PRO A 136 3.60 6.47 6.56
CA PRO A 136 4.50 6.65 7.71
C PRO A 136 3.79 7.39 8.86
N LYS A 137 2.53 7.83 8.64
CA LYS A 137 1.66 8.53 9.60
C LYS A 137 2.27 9.88 9.99
N CYS A 138 1.75 10.49 11.05
CA CYS A 138 2.16 11.82 11.48
C CYS A 138 3.46 11.75 12.29
N GLY A 139 4.56 12.23 11.69
CA GLY A 139 5.90 12.26 12.28
C GLY A 139 6.18 13.40 13.26
N PHE A 140 5.16 14.14 13.69
CA PHE A 140 5.32 15.26 14.62
C PHE A 140 4.26 15.25 15.73
N LEU A 141 4.58 15.93 16.83
CA LEU A 141 3.67 16.19 17.94
C LEU A 141 3.06 17.58 17.80
N PRO A 142 1.75 17.75 18.04
CA PRO A 142 1.11 19.05 17.97
C PRO A 142 1.57 19.97 19.11
N GLN A 143 1.89 21.22 18.77
CA GLN A 143 2.28 22.26 19.73
C GLN A 143 1.19 23.32 19.97
N SER A 144 0.06 23.22 19.28
CA SER A 144 -1.05 24.19 19.33
C SER A 144 -1.51 24.53 20.75
N GLU A 145 -1.58 25.80 21.10
CA GLU A 145 -2.09 26.31 22.40
C GLU A 145 -3.56 25.92 22.68
N PHE A 146 -4.34 25.63 21.64
CA PHE A 146 -5.74 25.23 21.75
C PHE A 146 -5.95 23.81 22.31
N ILE A 147 -4.88 23.05 22.60
CA ILE A 147 -4.99 21.76 23.29
C ILE A 147 -5.27 22.01 24.78
N LYS A 148 -6.52 21.76 25.19
CA LYS A 148 -6.97 21.79 26.60
C LYS A 148 -6.09 20.91 27.50
N GLY A 149 -5.98 21.29 28.77
CA GLY A 149 -5.20 20.55 29.78
C GLY A 149 -5.61 19.08 29.94
N SER A 150 -6.91 18.77 29.85
CA SER A 150 -7.41 17.38 29.88
C SER A 150 -6.91 16.51 28.73
N ASN A 151 -6.44 17.13 27.64
CA ASN A 151 -5.90 16.47 26.45
C ASN A 151 -4.38 16.66 26.30
N ALA A 152 -3.68 17.04 27.37
CA ALA A 152 -2.24 17.34 27.34
C ALA A 152 -1.37 16.19 26.82
N VAL A 153 -1.84 14.94 26.95
CA VAL A 153 -1.18 13.74 26.40
C VAL A 153 -0.87 13.86 24.90
N LYS A 154 -1.70 14.59 24.14
CA LYS A 154 -1.51 14.82 22.70
C LYS A 154 -0.18 15.52 22.37
N ARG A 155 0.42 16.25 23.33
CA ARG A 155 1.71 16.92 23.17
C ARG A 155 2.92 16.03 23.45
N ARG A 156 2.70 14.84 24.03
CA ARG A 156 3.77 13.94 24.49
C ARG A 156 3.76 12.58 23.78
N ILE A 157 2.58 12.12 23.36
CA ILE A 157 2.40 10.81 22.74
C ILE A 157 1.95 10.99 21.30
N SER A 158 2.60 10.26 20.38
CA SER A 158 2.27 10.36 18.96
C SER A 158 0.83 9.93 18.70
N ARG A 159 0.19 10.59 17.72
CA ARG A 159 -1.18 10.25 17.31
C ARG A 159 -1.31 8.78 16.92
N PHE A 160 -0.26 8.20 16.33
CA PHE A 160 -0.23 6.79 15.97
C PHE A 160 -0.35 5.89 17.20
N LYS A 161 0.50 6.10 18.22
CA LYS A 161 0.47 5.32 19.47
C LYS A 161 -0.87 5.42 20.19
N MET A 162 -1.43 6.62 20.33
CA MET A 162 -2.77 6.80 20.93
C MET A 162 -3.85 6.04 20.13
N HIS A 163 -3.77 6.03 18.81
CA HIS A 163 -4.74 5.35 17.96
C HIS A 163 -4.54 3.82 17.93
N GLN A 164 -3.33 3.30 18.15
CA GLN A 164 -3.10 1.87 18.31
C GLN A 164 -3.86 1.33 19.53
N ALA A 165 -3.80 2.02 20.67
CA ALA A 165 -4.55 1.65 21.87
C ALA A 165 -6.06 1.56 21.60
N LEU A 166 -6.63 2.57 20.94
CA LEU A 166 -8.04 2.57 20.55
C LEU A 166 -8.40 1.43 19.59
N LYS A 167 -7.52 1.09 18.66
CA LYS A 167 -7.79 -0.01 17.71
C LYS A 167 -7.79 -1.37 18.39
N VAL A 168 -6.93 -1.60 19.37
CA VAL A 168 -6.93 -2.83 20.19
C VAL A 168 -8.22 -2.92 20.99
N ASP A 169 -8.59 -1.84 21.69
CA ASP A 169 -9.83 -1.75 22.46
C ASP A 169 -11.08 -2.07 21.60
N GLN A 170 -11.09 -1.59 20.35
CA GLN A 170 -12.15 -1.86 19.38
C GLN A 170 -12.04 -3.23 18.67
N GLY A 171 -11.08 -4.07 19.01
CA GLY A 171 -10.86 -5.37 18.37
C GLY A 171 -10.45 -5.29 16.88
N LYS A 172 -9.99 -4.12 16.41
CA LYS A 172 -9.59 -3.90 15.00
C LYS A 172 -8.19 -4.42 14.67
N ILE A 173 -7.36 -4.60 15.70
CA ILE A 173 -6.02 -5.17 15.62
C ILE A 173 -5.79 -6.04 16.86
N SER A 174 -5.04 -7.12 16.72
CA SER A 174 -4.75 -8.08 17.80
C SER A 174 -3.59 -7.67 18.70
N TYR A 175 -2.76 -6.71 18.27
CA TYR A 175 -1.58 -6.25 19.02
C TYR A 175 -1.25 -4.78 18.72
N ILE A 176 -0.55 -4.12 19.65
CA ILE A 176 -0.01 -2.77 19.47
C ILE A 176 1.30 -2.84 18.68
N SER A 177 1.42 -2.04 17.62
CA SER A 177 2.67 -1.95 16.85
C SER A 177 3.78 -1.24 17.64
N GLY A 178 5.01 -1.75 17.54
CA GLY A 178 6.21 -1.09 18.07
C GLY A 178 6.58 0.20 17.33
N TYR A 179 6.08 0.36 16.10
CA TYR A 179 6.42 1.46 15.21
C TYR A 179 6.03 2.81 15.80
N ASP A 180 6.95 3.77 15.79
CA ASP A 180 6.66 5.17 16.05
C ASP A 180 7.05 6.04 14.85
N PRO A 181 6.10 6.78 14.25
CA PRO A 181 6.42 7.78 13.24
C PRO A 181 7.47 8.78 13.70
N LEU A 182 7.50 9.12 15.00
CA LEU A 182 8.50 10.04 15.52
C LEU A 182 9.93 9.50 15.36
N ASP A 183 10.12 8.18 15.37
CA ASP A 183 11.42 7.53 15.16
C ASP A 183 11.81 7.59 13.68
N MET A 184 10.86 7.29 12.78
CA MET A 184 11.04 7.37 11.32
C MET A 184 11.44 8.78 10.83
N PHE A 185 10.84 9.82 11.42
CA PHE A 185 11.08 11.22 11.02
C PHE A 185 12.06 11.96 11.94
N SER A 186 12.89 11.22 12.68
CA SER A 186 13.80 11.80 13.68
C SER A 186 15.12 12.34 13.15
N GLU A 187 15.45 12.07 11.88
CA GLU A 187 16.79 12.27 11.30
C GLU A 187 17.93 11.53 12.03
N SER A 188 17.61 10.65 12.99
CA SER A 188 18.56 9.81 13.69
C SER A 188 18.61 8.43 13.05
N LYS A 189 19.80 7.98 12.66
CA LYS A 189 20.01 6.67 12.05
C LYS A 189 19.53 5.54 12.98
N ASP A 190 19.89 5.56 14.25
CA ASP A 190 19.51 4.51 15.20
C ASP A 190 17.99 4.43 15.38
N ARG A 191 17.30 5.58 15.39
CA ARG A 191 15.84 5.63 15.47
C ARG A 191 15.18 5.21 14.17
N LEU A 192 15.79 5.52 13.02
CA LEU A 192 15.33 5.03 11.73
C LEU A 192 15.45 3.50 11.65
N ASP A 193 16.59 2.94 12.03
CA ASP A 193 16.85 1.50 12.07
C ASP A 193 15.86 0.80 13.02
N LYS A 194 15.62 1.38 14.20
CA LYS A 194 14.57 0.92 15.12
C LYS A 194 13.18 0.96 14.46
N ALA A 195 12.80 2.08 13.84
CA ALA A 195 11.50 2.22 13.18
C ALA A 195 11.30 1.19 12.05
N MET A 196 12.37 0.90 11.31
CA MET A 196 12.39 -0.13 10.28
C MET A 196 12.21 -1.53 10.85
N MET A 197 12.92 -1.85 11.93
CA MET A 197 12.76 -3.13 12.63
C MET A 197 11.36 -3.27 13.22
N ASP A 198 10.81 -2.21 13.82
CA ASP A 198 9.45 -2.22 14.35
C ASP A 198 8.40 -2.43 13.25
N LEU A 199 8.58 -1.81 12.07
CA LEU A 199 7.74 -2.04 10.90
C LEU A 199 7.85 -3.46 10.36
N PHE A 200 9.04 -4.06 10.42
CA PHE A 200 9.23 -5.46 10.05
C PHE A 200 8.54 -6.38 11.05
N MET A 201 8.74 -6.19 12.36
CA MET A 201 8.18 -7.06 13.40
C MET A 201 6.67 -6.91 13.58
N THR A 202 6.14 -5.70 13.36
CA THR A 202 4.72 -5.36 13.57
C THR A 202 4.11 -4.66 12.35
N PRO A 203 4.06 -5.32 11.18
CA PRO A 203 3.81 -4.67 9.89
C PRO A 203 2.41 -4.09 9.74
N GLN A 204 1.39 -4.72 10.33
CA GLN A 204 -0.01 -4.33 10.25
C GLN A 204 -0.42 -3.91 8.82
N ASN A 205 -0.90 -2.68 8.63
CA ASN A 205 -1.17 -2.10 7.31
C ASN A 205 -0.14 -1.02 6.91
N ASN A 206 0.96 -0.94 7.65
CA ASN A 206 2.01 0.06 7.53
C ASN A 206 3.19 -0.41 6.67
N PHE A 207 3.46 -1.72 6.61
CA PHE A 207 4.63 -2.25 5.89
C PHE A 207 4.26 -3.41 4.95
N ARG A 208 4.78 -3.34 3.72
CA ARG A 208 4.64 -4.37 2.69
C ARG A 208 5.90 -4.42 1.84
N VAL A 209 6.31 -5.62 1.46
CA VAL A 209 7.44 -5.82 0.52
C VAL A 209 6.94 -6.51 -0.72
N PHE A 210 7.30 -5.95 -1.88
CA PHE A 210 7.00 -6.51 -3.19
C PHE A 210 8.31 -6.87 -3.89
N LEU A 211 8.32 -8.01 -4.56
CA LEU A 211 9.42 -8.44 -5.42
C LEU A 211 8.87 -8.73 -6.81
N ASN A 212 9.32 -7.97 -7.81
CA ASN A 212 8.85 -8.08 -9.19
C ASN A 212 7.31 -8.03 -9.29
N GLY A 213 6.69 -7.08 -8.58
CA GLY A 213 5.24 -6.94 -8.49
C GLY A 213 4.52 -7.95 -7.59
N SER A 214 5.14 -9.04 -7.17
CA SER A 214 4.53 -10.01 -6.25
C SER A 214 4.68 -9.55 -4.81
N LEU A 215 3.59 -9.55 -4.03
CA LEU A 215 3.67 -9.36 -2.58
C LEU A 215 4.48 -10.51 -1.96
N LYS A 216 5.49 -10.19 -1.17
CA LYS A 216 6.34 -11.14 -0.44
C LYS A 216 6.22 -11.04 1.07
N PHE A 217 5.80 -9.88 1.57
CA PHE A 217 5.66 -9.65 3.00
C PHE A 217 4.54 -8.65 3.30
N GLY A 218 3.80 -8.87 4.40
CA GLY A 218 2.68 -8.04 4.83
C GLY A 218 1.32 -8.47 4.25
N GLY A 219 0.27 -7.68 4.49
CA GLY A 219 -1.13 -8.07 4.21
C GLY A 219 -1.69 -7.51 2.90
N LEU A 220 -2.25 -8.36 2.03
CA LEU A 220 -2.88 -7.94 0.77
C LEU A 220 -4.25 -7.28 1.01
N GLY A 221 -4.29 -5.93 1.04
CA GLY A 221 -5.53 -5.17 1.32
C GLY A 221 -6.00 -5.19 2.79
N GLY A 222 -5.42 -6.06 3.62
CA GLY A 222 -5.71 -6.23 5.04
C GLY A 222 -4.61 -5.78 6.00
N VAL A 223 -4.76 -6.20 7.27
CA VAL A 223 -3.80 -6.00 8.36
C VAL A 223 -2.99 -7.28 8.50
N ALA A 224 -1.66 -7.18 8.44
CA ALA A 224 -0.77 -8.30 8.68
C ALA A 224 -0.64 -8.62 10.18
N GLU A 225 -0.41 -9.90 10.48
CA GLU A 225 -0.07 -10.36 11.83
C GLU A 225 1.35 -9.93 12.24
N ALA A 226 1.70 -10.16 13.50
CA ALA A 226 3.06 -9.90 13.98
C ALA A 226 4.01 -10.97 13.42
N THR A 227 5.21 -10.55 13.06
CA THR A 227 6.18 -11.40 12.38
C THR A 227 6.82 -12.37 13.37
N ASN A 228 6.74 -13.66 13.04
CA ASN A 228 7.38 -14.71 13.80
C ASN A 228 8.71 -15.17 13.13
N ALA A 229 9.39 -16.12 13.75
CA ALA A 229 10.67 -16.65 13.25
C ALA A 229 10.54 -17.31 11.87
N LYS A 230 9.42 -17.99 11.60
CA LYS A 230 9.14 -18.61 10.31
C LYS A 230 8.92 -17.56 9.23
N ASP A 231 8.11 -16.53 9.50
CA ASP A 231 7.88 -15.44 8.55
C ASP A 231 9.20 -14.71 8.20
N SER A 232 10.08 -14.56 9.20
CA SER A 232 11.40 -13.94 9.02
C SER A 232 12.28 -14.79 8.12
N GLN A 233 12.35 -16.11 8.37
CA GLN A 233 13.10 -17.04 7.54
C GLN A 233 12.55 -17.08 6.10
N GLU A 234 11.23 -17.17 5.92
CA GLU A 234 10.60 -17.18 4.60
C GLU A 234 10.89 -15.88 3.82
N PHE A 235 10.92 -14.75 4.52
CA PHE A 235 11.31 -13.47 3.93
C PHE A 235 12.77 -13.45 3.49
N GLU A 236 13.70 -13.88 4.34
CA GLU A 236 15.13 -13.98 4.02
C GLU A 236 15.39 -14.96 2.88
N ASP A 237 14.81 -16.15 2.92
CA ASP A 237 14.92 -17.17 1.86
C ASP A 237 14.34 -16.64 0.54
N GLY A 238 13.22 -15.93 0.59
CA GLY A 238 12.59 -15.32 -0.57
C GLY A 238 13.47 -14.25 -1.22
N LEU A 239 14.16 -13.44 -0.41
CA LEU A 239 15.18 -12.51 -0.90
C LEU A 239 16.36 -13.29 -1.48
N PHE A 240 16.97 -14.20 -0.72
CA PHE A 240 18.14 -14.96 -1.12
C PHE A 240 17.94 -15.70 -2.44
N ASN A 241 16.86 -16.47 -2.57
CA ASN A 241 16.53 -17.21 -3.79
C ASN A 241 16.32 -16.29 -5.00
N SER A 242 15.80 -15.07 -4.78
CA SER A 242 15.65 -14.10 -5.86
C SER A 242 16.98 -13.54 -6.38
N TYR A 243 17.99 -13.43 -5.51
CA TYR A 243 19.33 -13.00 -5.87
C TYR A 243 20.16 -14.14 -6.50
N TYR A 244 20.05 -15.38 -5.98
CA TYR A 244 20.92 -16.49 -6.40
C TYR A 244 20.41 -17.26 -7.63
N CYS A 245 19.10 -17.51 -7.77
CA CYS A 245 18.55 -18.29 -8.89
C CYS A 245 18.70 -17.62 -10.27
N LYS A 246 19.27 -16.41 -10.36
CA LYS A 246 19.47 -15.67 -11.61
C LYS A 246 20.90 -15.17 -11.86
N GLY A 247 21.92 -15.77 -11.21
CA GLY A 247 23.29 -15.77 -11.74
C GLY A 247 24.35 -14.91 -11.05
N PHE A 248 24.28 -14.69 -9.74
CA PHE A 248 25.42 -14.17 -8.97
C PHE A 248 25.97 -15.25 -8.02
N GLY A 249 26.80 -16.14 -8.56
CA GLY A 249 27.64 -17.05 -7.78
C GLY A 249 28.85 -16.34 -7.16
N TYR A 250 28.63 -15.24 -6.42
CA TYR A 250 29.71 -14.51 -5.74
C TYR A 250 29.20 -13.77 -4.50
N TYR A 251 28.80 -14.51 -3.47
CA TYR A 251 28.88 -14.09 -2.08
C TYR A 251 28.96 -15.35 -1.20
N ASP A 252 29.99 -16.14 -1.49
CA ASP A 252 30.54 -17.07 -0.49
C ASP A 252 31.80 -16.40 0.06
N LYS A 253 31.88 -16.30 1.39
CA LYS A 253 32.87 -15.55 2.19
C LYS A 253 32.51 -14.09 2.45
N LEU A 254 31.52 -13.86 3.31
CA LEU A 254 31.63 -12.97 4.47
C LEU A 254 30.32 -13.07 5.26
N GLN A 255 30.42 -13.55 6.50
CA GLN A 255 29.38 -13.60 7.54
C GLN A 255 28.51 -14.87 7.66
N THR A 256 29.16 -16.03 7.78
CA THR A 256 28.70 -17.13 8.67
C THR A 256 29.18 -16.94 10.12
N SER A 257 29.64 -15.74 10.49
CA SER A 257 30.06 -15.41 11.85
C SER A 257 29.28 -14.19 12.35
N LYS A 258 28.20 -14.50 13.08
CA LYS A 258 27.37 -13.68 13.98
C LYS A 258 25.90 -13.99 13.74
N ARG A 259 25.60 -15.26 14.00
CA ARG A 259 24.28 -15.73 14.39
C ARG A 259 23.91 -14.96 15.65
N TRP A 260 22.76 -14.30 15.61
CA TRP A 260 22.16 -13.51 16.68
C TRP A 260 22.21 -14.25 18.03
N GLU A 261 23.04 -13.74 18.93
CA GLU A 261 22.91 -13.84 20.40
C GLU A 261 22.43 -12.49 20.92
#